data_AF-Q5JF20-F1
#
_entry.id   AF-Q5JF20-F1
#
_cell.length_a   1.000
_cell.length_b   1.000
_cell.length_c   1.000
_cell.angle_alpha   90.00
_cell.angle_beta   90.00
_cell.angle_gamma   90.00
#
_symmetry.space_group_name_H-M   'P 1'
#
loop_
_entity.id
_entity.type
_entity.pdbx_description
1 polymer ?
#
loop_
_entity_poly.entity_id
_entity_poly.type
_entity_poly.pdbx_seq_one_letter_code
_entity_poly.pdbx_strand_id
1 'polypeptide(L)'
;MGAPYRLYLLENGSWKEIETGFTFTSIGWQIPPGGNWTQTVPLVIRVPDGAFGKLKPLPPCRYKIEKTVLIDRDKCESRSNEITLSAEFEIVR
;
A
#
# COMPACT_ATOMS: atom_id res chain seq x y z
N MET A 1 11.74 -3.74 8.13
CA MET A 1 11.38 -2.95 6.93
C MET A 1 9.87 -2.99 6.81
N GLY A 2 9.24 -1.83 6.58
CA GLY A 2 7.81 -1.70 6.80
C GLY A 2 6.95 -2.29 5.72
N ALA A 3 5.80 -2.87 6.08
CA ALA A 3 4.86 -3.46 5.15
C ALA A 3 4.30 -2.35 4.23
N PRO A 4 4.79 -2.22 2.98
CA PRO A 4 4.27 -1.26 2.03
C PRO A 4 2.88 -1.72 1.60
N TYR A 5 2.05 -0.82 1.05
CA TYR A 5 0.95 -1.32 0.23
C TYR A 5 1.53 -1.79 -1.10
N ARG A 6 0.88 -2.78 -1.72
CA ARG A 6 1.13 -3.19 -3.10
C ARG A 6 0.10 -2.55 -4.00
N LEU A 7 0.52 -2.14 -5.18
CA LEU A 7 -0.35 -1.55 -6.17
C LEU A 7 -0.29 -2.37 -7.45
N TYR A 8 -1.45 -2.64 -8.03
CA TYR A 8 -1.60 -3.44 -9.22
C TYR A 8 -2.37 -2.66 -10.28
N LEU A 9 -1.94 -2.81 -11.54
CA LEU A 9 -2.62 -2.32 -12.73
C LEU A 9 -3.29 -3.49 -13.44
N LEU A 10 -4.52 -3.32 -13.91
CA LEU A 10 -5.19 -4.31 -14.75
C LEU A 10 -4.69 -4.18 -16.20
N GLU A 11 -3.78 -5.06 -16.61
CA GLU A 11 -3.28 -5.15 -17.99
C GLU A 11 -3.75 -6.47 -18.61
N ASN A 12 -4.43 -6.41 -19.77
CA ASN A 12 -4.87 -7.60 -20.52
C ASN A 12 -5.66 -8.63 -19.67
N GLY A 13 -6.51 -8.15 -18.76
CA GLY A 13 -7.32 -9.00 -17.88
C GLY A 13 -6.57 -9.60 -16.68
N SER A 14 -5.31 -9.23 -16.47
CA SER A 14 -4.48 -9.71 -15.35
C SER A 14 -3.98 -8.56 -14.50
N TRP A 15 -3.91 -8.79 -13.18
CA TRP A 15 -3.34 -7.84 -12.23
C TRP A 15 -1.82 -7.92 -12.27
N LYS A 16 -1.16 -6.80 -12.62
CA LYS A 16 0.29 -6.69 -12.66
C LYS A 16 0.76 -5.70 -11.60
N GLU A 17 1.67 -6.14 -10.74
CA GLU A 17 2.24 -5.28 -9.69
C GLU A 17 3.07 -4.15 -10.34
N ILE A 18 2.91 -2.93 -9.82
CA ILE A 18 3.62 -1.74 -10.30
C ILE A 18 4.42 -1.09 -9.16
N GLU A 19 5.57 -0.52 -9.50
CA GLU A 19 6.45 0.12 -8.52
C GLU A 19 5.82 1.42 -8.02
N THR A 20 5.59 1.48 -6.71
CA THR A 20 5.08 2.67 -6.03
C THR A 20 6.17 3.72 -5.90
N GLY A 21 5.82 4.99 -6.11
CA GLY A 21 6.78 6.09 -6.06
C GLY A 21 7.37 6.40 -4.68
N PHE A 22 6.75 5.93 -3.59
CA PHE A 22 7.19 6.19 -2.23
C PHE A 22 7.57 4.92 -1.48
N THR A 23 8.72 4.94 -0.82
CA THR A 23 9.09 3.96 0.20
C THR A 23 8.40 4.33 1.52
N PHE A 24 7.67 3.37 2.10
CA PHE A 24 7.00 3.58 3.38
C PHE A 24 7.96 3.34 4.54
N THR A 25 8.04 4.32 5.44
CA THR A 25 8.59 4.09 6.77
C THR A 25 7.51 3.36 7.58
N SER A 26 7.83 2.20 8.15
CA SER A 26 6.92 1.53 9.08
C SER A 26 6.81 2.37 10.34
N ILE A 27 5.68 3.01 10.54
CA ILE A 27 5.35 3.67 11.80
C ILE A 27 4.45 2.69 12.55
N GLY A 28 4.93 2.20 13.71
CA GLY A 28 4.11 1.44 14.62
C GLY A 28 3.09 2.36 15.29
N TRP A 29 1.84 1.93 15.36
CA TRP A 29 0.76 2.67 16.01
C TRP A 29 0.18 1.84 17.15
N GLN A 30 0.12 2.43 18.34
CA GLN A 30 -0.63 1.84 19.45
C GLN A 30 -2.09 2.29 19.34
N ILE A 31 -2.99 1.34 19.08
CA ILE A 31 -4.43 1.61 18.98
C ILE A 31 -5.07 1.21 20.32
N PRO A 32 -5.61 2.16 21.11
CA PRO A 32 -6.31 1.83 22.35
C PRO A 32 -7.63 1.08 22.07
N PRO A 33 -8.20 0.38 23.06
CA PRO A 33 -9.51 -0.26 22.92
C PRO A 33 -10.59 0.73 22.45
N GLY A 34 -11.32 0.38 21.39
CA GLY A 34 -12.32 1.26 20.76
C GLY A 34 -11.73 2.38 19.89
N GLY A 35 -10.41 2.52 19.84
CA GLY A 35 -9.72 3.44 18.94
C GLY A 35 -9.75 2.99 17.49
N ASN A 36 -9.42 3.92 16.60
CA ASN A 36 -9.22 3.65 15.17
C ASN A 36 -7.89 4.23 14.70
N TRP A 37 -7.48 3.80 13.51
CA TRP A 37 -6.30 4.30 12.82
C TRP A 37 -6.66 4.51 11.35
N THR A 38 -6.16 5.60 10.76
CA THR A 38 -6.34 5.93 9.35
C THR A 38 -5.00 6.28 8.73
N GLN A 39 -4.76 5.81 7.50
CA GLN A 39 -3.59 6.16 6.72
C GLN A 39 -4.01 6.68 5.36
N THR A 40 -3.53 7.86 5.01
CA THR A 40 -3.64 8.40 3.65
C THR A 40 -2.43 7.97 2.84
N VAL A 41 -2.69 7.40 1.65
CA VAL A 41 -1.66 6.91 0.74
C VAL A 41 -1.67 7.79 -0.52
N PRO A 42 -0.54 8.43 -0.87
CA PRO A 42 -0.42 9.10 -2.16
C PRO A 42 -0.29 8.07 -3.28
N LEU A 43 -1.21 8.13 -4.24
CA LEU A 43 -1.24 7.26 -5.42
C LEU A 43 -0.36 7.84 -6.54
N VAL A 44 0.94 7.60 -6.46
CA VAL A 44 1.92 8.02 -7.48
C VAL A 44 2.84 6.87 -7.87
N ILE A 45 3.24 6.87 -9.13
CA ILE A 45 4.20 5.92 -9.69
C ILE A 45 5.53 6.61 -9.95
N ARG A 46 6.61 5.83 -9.84
CA ARG A 46 7.94 6.26 -10.28
C ARG A 46 8.07 5.98 -11.77
N VAL A 47 8.35 7.02 -12.55
CA VAL A 47 8.73 6.87 -13.95
C VAL A 47 10.23 7.08 -14.10
N PRO A 48 10.93 6.26 -14.91
CA PRO A 48 12.34 6.46 -15.21
C PRO A 48 12.58 7.87 -15.77
N ASP A 49 13.39 8.65 -15.07
CA ASP A 49 13.84 9.98 -15.49
C ASP A 49 15.17 10.31 -14.79
N GLY A 50 16.28 10.01 -15.48
CA GLY A 50 17.63 10.11 -14.92
C GLY A 50 17.86 9.20 -13.70
N ALA A 51 18.84 9.57 -12.86
CA ALA A 51 19.29 8.76 -11.71
C ALA A 51 18.26 8.68 -10.56
N PHE A 52 17.31 9.61 -10.49
CA PHE A 52 16.39 9.73 -9.36
C PHE A 52 14.94 9.35 -9.71
N GLY A 53 14.57 9.29 -10.99
CA GLY A 53 13.20 9.06 -11.42
C GLY A 53 12.28 10.24 -11.06
N LYS A 54 11.13 10.35 -11.73
CA LYS A 54 10.09 11.32 -11.39
C LYS A 54 8.86 10.64 -10.83
N LEU A 55 8.20 11.31 -9.89
CA LEU A 55 6.87 10.90 -9.41
C LEU A 55 5.81 11.47 -10.34
N LYS A 56 4.90 10.62 -10.80
CA LYS A 56 3.73 11.03 -11.59
C LYS A 56 2.44 10.46 -10.99
N PRO A 57 1.31 11.16 -11.15
CA PRO A 57 0.00 10.59 -10.85
C PRO A 57 -0.23 9.29 -11.61
N LEU A 58 -1.04 8.40 -11.03
CA LEU A 58 -1.51 7.23 -11.76
C LEU A 58 -2.30 7.67 -13.01
N PRO A 59 -1.98 7.10 -14.19
CA PRO A 59 -2.78 7.36 -15.39
C PRO A 59 -4.19 6.77 -15.25
N PRO A 60 -5.15 7.16 -16.11
CA PRO A 60 -6.48 6.57 -16.11
C PRO A 60 -6.44 5.08 -16.44
N CYS A 61 -6.88 4.25 -15.50
CA CYS A 61 -7.01 2.81 -15.66
C CYS A 61 -7.73 2.19 -14.44
N ARG A 62 -7.84 0.85 -14.43
CA ARG A 62 -8.27 0.07 -13.28
C ARG A 62 -7.10 -0.42 -12.46
N TYR A 63 -7.21 -0.24 -11.16
CA TYR A 63 -6.17 -0.52 -10.19
C TYR A 63 -6.72 -1.37 -9.04
N LYS A 64 -5.81 -2.09 -8.39
CA LYS A 64 -6.05 -2.76 -7.11
C LYS A 64 -4.95 -2.37 -6.14
N ILE A 65 -5.32 -1.98 -4.93
CA ILE A 65 -4.39 -1.75 -3.82
C ILE A 65 -4.55 -2.87 -2.80
N GLU A 66 -3.44 -3.38 -2.29
CA GLU A 66 -3.41 -4.38 -1.21
C GLU A 66 -2.53 -3.86 -0.08
N LYS A 67 -2.99 -4.01 1.16
CA LYS A 67 -2.24 -3.61 2.35
C LYS A 67 -2.28 -4.73 3.35
N THR A 68 -1.10 -5.19 3.76
CA THR A 68 -0.93 -6.09 4.89
C THR A 68 -0.56 -5.27 6.13
N VAL A 69 -1.31 -5.48 7.21
CA VAL A 69 -1.07 -4.89 8.52
C VAL A 69 -0.62 -6.00 9.46
N LEU A 70 0.54 -5.78 10.07
CA LEU A 70 1.05 -6.63 11.15
C LEU A 70 0.45 -6.13 12.46
N ILE A 71 -0.21 -7.02 13.18
CA ILE A 71 -0.81 -6.72 14.48
C ILE A 71 -0.01 -7.46 15.53
N ASP A 72 0.74 -6.69 16.31
CA ASP A 72 1.35 -7.18 17.54
C ASP A 72 0.36 -6.98 18.69
N ARG A 73 0.09 -8.05 19.42
CA ARG A 73 -0.81 -8.06 20.58
C ARG A 73 0.00 -8.59 21.75
N ASP A 74 0.79 -7.73 22.37
CA ASP A 74 1.61 -8.09 23.52
C ASP A 74 0.75 -8.77 24.61
N LYS A 75 0.91 -10.09 24.72
CA LYS A 75 0.81 -10.95 25.92
C LYS A 75 1.04 -12.42 25.54
N CYS A 76 2.26 -12.89 25.80
CA CYS A 76 2.63 -14.29 26.10
C CYS A 76 2.61 -15.38 25.00
N GLU A 77 2.26 -15.10 23.74
CA GLU A 77 2.50 -16.06 22.65
C GLU A 77 2.99 -15.34 21.39
N SER A 78 4.08 -15.85 20.82
CA SER A 78 4.88 -15.34 19.71
C SER A 78 4.16 -15.33 18.35
N ARG A 79 2.88 -14.95 18.31
CA ARG A 79 2.06 -14.95 17.09
C ARG A 79 1.67 -13.52 16.72
N SER A 80 2.50 -12.88 15.91
CA SER A 80 2.08 -11.73 15.11
C SER A 80 0.93 -12.17 14.19
N ASN A 81 -0.21 -11.50 14.28
CA ASN A 81 -1.30 -11.72 13.34
C ASN A 81 -1.14 -10.79 12.15
N GLU A 82 -1.46 -11.29 10.96
CA GLU A 82 -1.46 -10.49 9.74
C GLU A 82 -2.88 -10.36 9.20
N ILE A 83 -3.26 -9.14 8.83
CA ILE A 83 -4.51 -8.88 8.11
C ILE A 83 -4.15 -8.24 6.79
N THR A 84 -4.60 -8.84 5.69
CA THR A 84 -4.51 -8.24 4.35
C THR A 84 -5.87 -7.71 3.94
N LEU A 85 -5.91 -6.43 3.58
CA LEU A 85 -7.08 -5.77 3.01
C LEU A 85 -6.77 -5.39 1.56
N SER A 86 -7.77 -5.48 0.69
CA SER A 86 -7.66 -5.09 -0.71
C SER A 86 -8.85 -4.24 -1.15
N ALA A 87 -8.60 -3.36 -2.12
CA ALA A 87 -9.63 -2.56 -2.77
C ALA A 87 -9.30 -2.38 -4.25
N GLU A 88 -10.32 -2.50 -5.10
CA GLU A 88 -10.24 -2.20 -6.53
C GLU A 88 -10.86 -0.83 -6.80
N PHE A 89 -10.25 -0.06 -7.70
CA PHE A 89 -10.72 1.28 -8.04
C PHE A 89 -10.37 1.63 -9.49
N GLU A 90 -11.08 2.62 -10.03
CA GLU A 90 -10.89 3.12 -11.38
C GLU A 90 -10.56 4.62 -11.33
N ILE A 91 -9.54 5.02 -12.09
CA ILE A 91 -9.20 6.43 -12.29
C ILE A 91 -9.79 6.86 -13.62
N VAL A 92 -10.79 7.74 -13.54
CA VAL A 92 -11.39 8.42 -14.69
C VAL A 92 -10.82 9.83 -14.79
N ARG A 93 -10.62 10.31 -16.02
CA ARG A 93 -10.08 11.64 -16.31
C ARG A 93 -11.09 12.75 -16.07
#